data_AF-A0A2S8VAA3-F1
#
_entry.id   AF-A0A2S8VAA3-F1
#
_cell.length_a   1.000
_cell.length_b   1.000
_cell.length_c   1.000
_cell.angle_alpha   90.00
_cell.angle_beta   90.00
_cell.angle_gamma   90.00
#
_symmetry.space_group_name_H-M   'P 1'
#
loop_
_entity.id
_entity.type
_entity.pdbx_description
1 polymer ?
#
loop_
_entity_poly.entity_id
_entity_poly.type
_entity_poly.pdbx_seq_one_letter_code
_entity_poly.pdbx_strand_id
1 'polypeptide(L)'
;MDSKIQGGTPPVTPTRVAIASMIGTIMEWYDFFLYGFVAALVFGQLFFPAYSSATGTLAAFATLAVGFVARPLGGVVFGHFGDRIGRKTMLITSLSIMGGATFTIGLLPTYEMIGVWAPILLTICRFLQGVALGGEWGGAVLMAVEYAPPQRRGLFGGVVQVGAAAGVALATAVLFSCSYFLTQEQFMSWGWRVPFLVSIVMLASGLYIRLKVTETPAFKQLREAGEIVKFPVVDVIKHHYKEIYHTAAIYLGSITVPFYTVWVFLIYYATGVLHLDRSWLLLGVVIINFALLFGILFAGWLSDKVGRKPVFYAGFVVIAALAFPFFWVADLAEVKWIWLAMLMLSAPSWLMWGAMPAFYCELFPEQLRYTGISLGSQAATIIGGLVPLFATAVLPTYGTWPISALVAVSAALALWSLMRVASDRAVRHRFAQARV
;
A
#
# COMPACT_ATOMS: atom_id res chain seq x y z
N MET A 1 21.59 -10.18 48.72
CA MET A 1 22.63 -10.73 47.83
C MET A 1 22.06 -12.05 47.33
N ASP A 2 21.39 -12.11 46.19
CA ASP A 2 21.97 -11.96 44.86
C ASP A 2 21.00 -11.32 43.86
N SER A 3 21.27 -10.08 43.48
CA SER A 3 20.72 -9.45 42.27
C SER A 3 21.83 -9.44 41.21
N LYS A 4 22.11 -10.60 40.60
CA LYS A 4 23.01 -10.68 39.45
C LYS A 4 22.19 -10.60 38.16
N ILE A 5 22.10 -9.37 37.64
CA ILE A 5 22.33 -8.99 36.24
C ILE A 5 22.01 -10.12 35.24
N GLN A 6 20.73 -10.27 34.89
CA GLN A 6 20.40 -10.77 33.57
C GLN A 6 20.59 -9.60 32.60
N GLY A 7 21.66 -9.65 31.81
CA GLY A 7 21.87 -8.77 30.66
C GLY A 7 20.86 -9.03 29.56
N GLY A 8 19.58 -8.87 29.86
CA GLY A 8 18.50 -8.94 28.89
C GLY A 8 18.55 -7.71 28.00
N THR A 9 18.57 -7.93 26.68
CA THR A 9 18.28 -6.87 25.71
C THR A 9 17.07 -6.05 26.18
N PRO A 10 17.14 -4.71 26.16
CA PRO A 10 16.04 -3.87 26.65
C PRO A 10 14.72 -4.28 25.97
N PRO A 11 13.60 -4.30 26.71
CA PRO A 11 12.32 -4.77 26.18
C PRO A 11 11.97 -3.99 24.91
N VAL A 12 11.58 -4.72 23.87
CA VAL A 12 11.18 -4.11 22.60
C VAL A 12 9.91 -3.30 22.84
N THR A 13 10.00 -1.97 22.76
CA THR A 13 8.86 -1.10 22.98
C THR A 13 7.90 -1.15 21.78
N PRO A 14 6.57 -1.06 22.00
CA PRO A 14 5.60 -1.01 20.90
C PRO A 14 5.95 0.07 19.86
N THR A 15 6.37 1.25 20.32
CA THR A 15 6.71 2.39 19.45
C THR A 15 7.85 2.03 18.50
N ARG A 16 8.85 1.30 19.00
CA ARG A 16 9.97 0.83 18.19
C ARG A 16 9.49 -0.13 17.09
N VAL A 17 8.54 -1.02 17.37
CA VAL A 17 7.96 -1.93 16.37
C VAL A 17 7.12 -1.18 15.34
N ALA A 18 6.32 -0.20 15.77
CA ALA A 18 5.55 0.64 14.85
C ALA A 18 6.45 1.43 13.89
N ILE A 19 7.52 2.05 14.41
CA ILE A 19 8.51 2.76 13.59
C ILE A 19 9.24 1.78 12.65
N ALA A 20 9.60 0.59 13.12
CA ALA A 20 10.21 -0.45 12.29
C ALA A 20 9.30 -0.87 11.12
N SER A 21 8.01 -0.98 11.40
CA SER A 21 6.99 -1.33 10.41
C SER A 21 6.79 -0.19 9.41
N MET A 22 6.70 1.06 9.91
CA MET A 22 6.65 2.27 9.10
C MET A 22 7.85 2.40 8.15
N ILE A 23 9.08 2.13 8.60
CA ILE A 23 10.28 2.18 7.75
C ILE A 23 10.21 1.14 6.62
N GLY A 24 9.65 -0.05 6.89
CA GLY A 24 9.36 -1.02 5.84
C GLY A 24 8.41 -0.47 4.78
N THR A 25 7.33 0.17 5.21
CA THR A 25 6.38 0.83 4.30
C THR A 25 6.99 2.02 3.56
N ILE A 26 7.86 2.82 4.19
CA ILE A 26 8.62 3.88 3.49
C ILE A 26 9.41 3.27 2.33
N MET A 27 10.09 2.16 2.58
CA MET A 27 10.89 1.48 1.58
C MET A 27 10.03 0.87 0.46
N GLU A 28 8.89 0.25 0.78
CA GLU A 28 7.90 -0.21 -0.21
C GLU A 28 7.52 0.92 -1.17
N TRP A 29 7.09 2.05 -0.63
CA TRP A 29 6.55 3.13 -1.44
C TRP A 29 7.65 3.92 -2.16
N TYR A 30 8.86 3.99 -1.58
CA TYR A 30 10.04 4.49 -2.24
C TYR A 30 10.35 3.67 -3.50
N ASP A 31 10.51 2.35 -3.36
CA ASP A 31 10.91 1.44 -4.44
C ASP A 31 9.86 1.39 -5.57
N PHE A 32 8.59 1.42 -5.19
CA PHE A 32 7.48 1.38 -6.12
C PHE A 32 7.41 2.65 -6.98
N PHE A 33 7.42 3.84 -6.36
CA PHE A 33 7.32 5.11 -7.07
C PHE A 33 8.60 5.45 -7.82
N LEU A 34 9.77 5.19 -7.22
CA LEU A 34 11.05 5.45 -7.85
C LEU A 34 11.12 4.78 -9.22
N TYR A 35 10.74 3.51 -9.31
CA TYR A 35 10.71 2.83 -10.60
C TYR A 35 9.69 3.41 -11.55
N GLY A 36 8.48 3.72 -11.10
CA GLY A 36 7.47 4.35 -11.96
C GLY A 36 8.00 5.63 -12.60
N PHE A 37 8.71 6.46 -11.84
CA PHE A 37 9.32 7.68 -12.34
C PHE A 37 10.47 7.40 -13.31
N VAL A 38 11.44 6.55 -12.95
CA VAL A 38 12.59 6.26 -13.81
C VAL A 38 12.16 5.51 -15.08
N ALA A 39 11.15 4.64 -15.00
CA ALA A 39 10.55 3.97 -16.16
C ALA A 39 9.99 4.96 -17.17
N ALA A 40 9.29 5.99 -16.68
CA ALA A 40 8.74 7.06 -17.51
C ALA A 40 9.84 7.94 -18.14
N LEU A 41 10.98 8.10 -17.47
CA LEU A 41 12.05 9.00 -17.91
C LEU A 41 13.03 8.34 -18.88
N VAL A 42 13.50 7.12 -18.58
CA VAL A 42 14.71 6.58 -19.24
C VAL A 42 14.66 5.09 -19.58
N PHE A 43 13.88 4.24 -18.90
CA PHE A 43 13.97 2.78 -19.14
C PHE A 43 13.54 2.36 -20.53
N GLY A 44 12.60 3.07 -21.16
CA GLY A 44 12.24 2.80 -22.55
C GLY A 44 13.45 2.83 -23.49
N GLN A 45 14.33 3.81 -23.31
CA GLN A 45 15.55 3.96 -24.11
C GLN A 45 16.66 2.99 -23.67
N LEU A 46 16.82 2.79 -22.36
CA LEU A 46 17.94 2.02 -21.81
C LEU A 46 17.76 0.50 -21.87
N PHE A 47 16.52 0.01 -21.75
CA PHE A 47 16.20 -1.42 -21.66
C PHE A 47 15.38 -1.93 -22.86
N PHE A 48 14.72 -1.04 -23.59
CA PHE A 48 13.83 -1.37 -24.70
C PHE A 48 14.13 -0.59 -26.00
N PRO A 49 15.40 -0.34 -26.39
CA PRO A 49 15.74 0.52 -27.53
C PRO A 49 15.31 -0.04 -28.89
N ALA A 50 15.03 -1.35 -28.97
CA ALA A 50 14.53 -1.99 -30.20
C ALA A 50 13.10 -1.52 -30.58
N TYR A 51 12.42 -0.83 -29.67
CA TYR A 51 11.08 -0.30 -29.89
C TYR A 51 11.11 1.22 -30.12
N SER A 52 10.05 1.77 -30.72
CA SER A 52 9.85 3.22 -30.74
C SER A 52 9.83 3.81 -29.32
N SER A 53 10.15 5.09 -29.13
CA SER A 53 10.18 5.73 -27.81
C SER A 53 8.89 5.50 -27.00
N ALA A 54 7.72 5.67 -27.64
CA ALA A 54 6.43 5.43 -27.00
C ALA A 54 6.22 3.96 -26.62
N THR A 55 6.56 3.04 -27.52
CA THR A 55 6.41 1.59 -27.29
C THR A 55 7.41 1.08 -26.24
N GLY A 56 8.64 1.60 -26.20
CA GLY A 56 9.64 1.27 -25.18
C GLY A 56 9.22 1.73 -23.79
N THR A 57 8.65 2.93 -23.66
CA THR A 57 8.07 3.41 -22.40
C THR A 57 6.88 2.55 -21.98
N LEU A 58 6.01 2.15 -22.91
CA LEU A 58 4.91 1.24 -22.62
C LEU A 58 5.42 -0.12 -22.14
N ALA A 59 6.49 -0.65 -22.73
CA ALA A 59 7.14 -1.88 -22.27
C ALA A 59 7.72 -1.74 -20.86
N ALA A 60 8.34 -0.59 -20.54
CA ALA A 60 8.82 -0.29 -19.19
C ALA A 60 7.69 -0.12 -18.14
N PHE A 61 6.50 0.30 -18.56
CA PHE A 61 5.32 0.25 -17.68
C PHE A 61 4.69 -1.15 -17.61
N ALA A 62 4.78 -1.96 -18.66
CA ALA A 62 4.33 -3.34 -18.62
C ALA A 62 5.12 -4.15 -17.57
N THR A 63 6.42 -3.91 -17.42
CA THR A 63 7.23 -4.52 -16.34
C THR A 63 6.83 -4.04 -14.95
N LEU A 64 6.33 -2.81 -14.79
CA LEU A 64 5.69 -2.36 -13.55
C LEU A 64 4.40 -3.16 -13.27
N ALA A 65 3.58 -3.41 -14.29
CA ALA A 65 2.35 -4.20 -14.17
C ALA A 65 2.63 -5.66 -13.76
N VAL A 66 3.72 -6.27 -14.25
CA VAL A 66 4.19 -7.59 -13.78
C VAL A 66 4.34 -7.63 -12.26
N GLY A 67 4.90 -6.57 -11.67
CA GLY A 67 5.01 -6.46 -10.21
C GLY A 67 3.66 -6.47 -9.49
N PHE A 68 2.63 -5.82 -10.04
CA PHE A 68 1.27 -5.87 -9.47
C PHE A 68 0.64 -7.25 -9.55
N VAL A 69 0.76 -7.90 -10.70
CA VAL A 69 0.24 -9.26 -10.92
C VAL A 69 0.93 -10.28 -10.01
N ALA A 70 2.17 -10.02 -9.62
CA ALA A 70 2.92 -10.85 -8.69
C ALA A 70 2.49 -10.68 -7.21
N ARG A 71 1.84 -9.57 -6.83
CA ARG A 71 1.48 -9.33 -5.42
C ARG A 71 0.52 -10.36 -4.82
N PRO A 72 -0.55 -10.82 -5.49
CA PRO A 72 -1.41 -11.89 -4.96
C PRO A 72 -0.62 -13.16 -4.63
N LEU A 73 0.33 -13.54 -5.49
CA LEU A 73 1.24 -14.66 -5.23
C LEU A 73 2.06 -14.41 -3.96
N GLY A 74 2.58 -13.20 -3.80
CA GLY A 74 3.20 -12.73 -2.57
C GLY A 74 2.32 -12.90 -1.33
N GLY A 75 1.08 -12.43 -1.39
CA GLY A 75 0.13 -12.52 -0.29
C GLY A 75 -0.17 -13.96 0.11
N VAL A 76 -0.24 -14.89 -0.86
CA VAL A 76 -0.36 -16.33 -0.60
C VAL A 76 0.88 -16.86 0.13
N VAL A 77 2.08 -16.61 -0.41
CA VAL A 77 3.34 -17.18 0.09
C VAL A 77 3.68 -16.63 1.47
N PHE A 78 3.78 -15.31 1.61
CA PHE A 78 4.16 -14.66 2.86
C PHE A 78 3.06 -14.74 3.92
N GLY A 79 1.78 -14.74 3.52
CA GLY A 79 0.68 -15.01 4.44
C GLY A 79 0.77 -16.42 5.02
N HIS A 80 0.90 -17.45 4.16
CA HIS A 80 1.02 -18.84 4.58
C HIS A 80 2.18 -19.06 5.56
N PHE A 81 3.38 -18.66 5.16
CA PHE A 81 4.56 -18.87 5.98
C PHE A 81 4.63 -17.90 7.16
N GLY A 82 3.94 -16.76 7.11
CA GLY A 82 3.85 -15.82 8.21
C GLY A 82 3.00 -16.32 9.36
N ASP A 83 1.89 -16.99 9.06
CA ASP A 83 1.04 -17.64 10.05
C ASP A 83 1.60 -19.00 10.52
N ARG A 84 2.53 -19.61 9.77
CA ARG A 84 3.10 -20.93 10.08
C ARG A 84 4.49 -20.89 10.73
N ILE A 85 5.39 -20.06 10.20
CA ILE A 85 6.81 -19.99 10.61
C ILE A 85 7.05 -18.79 11.54
N GLY A 86 6.41 -17.65 11.24
CA GLY A 86 6.47 -16.45 12.07
C GLY A 86 6.42 -15.15 11.27
N ARG A 87 5.85 -14.11 11.89
CA ARG A 87 5.59 -12.80 11.28
C ARG A 87 6.91 -12.05 11.07
N LYS A 88 7.80 -12.08 12.07
CA LYS A 88 9.12 -11.45 11.99
C LYS A 88 9.93 -12.01 10.82
N THR A 89 9.98 -13.34 10.68
CA THR A 89 10.80 -14.02 9.67
C THR A 89 10.33 -13.63 8.26
N MET A 90 9.02 -13.60 8.03
CA MET A 90 8.47 -13.21 6.73
C MET A 90 8.75 -11.75 6.41
N LEU A 91 8.68 -10.85 7.39
CA LEU A 91 9.03 -9.45 7.18
C LEU A 91 10.51 -9.22 6.87
N ILE A 92 11.43 -9.94 7.52
CA ILE A 92 12.85 -9.84 7.17
C ILE A 92 13.08 -10.36 5.75
N THR A 93 12.43 -11.47 5.40
CA THR A 93 12.57 -12.10 4.08
C THR A 93 12.01 -11.21 2.98
N SER A 94 10.80 -10.67 3.13
CA SER A 94 10.18 -9.78 2.15
C SER A 94 11.00 -8.51 1.95
N LEU A 95 11.46 -7.87 3.04
CA LEU A 95 12.28 -6.68 2.97
C LEU A 95 13.60 -6.94 2.23
N SER A 96 14.24 -8.09 2.51
CA SER A 96 15.49 -8.49 1.86
C SER A 96 15.31 -8.72 0.36
N ILE A 97 14.24 -9.41 -0.05
CA ILE A 97 13.94 -9.67 -1.46
C ILE A 97 13.63 -8.37 -2.18
N MET A 98 12.75 -7.53 -1.60
CA MET A 98 12.33 -6.27 -2.19
C MET A 98 13.52 -5.31 -2.36
N GLY A 99 14.26 -5.04 -1.27
CA GLY A 99 15.41 -4.13 -1.31
C GLY A 99 16.57 -4.65 -2.12
N GLY A 100 16.85 -5.95 -2.04
CA GLY A 100 17.88 -6.58 -2.85
C GLY A 100 17.56 -6.43 -4.34
N ALA A 101 16.30 -6.63 -4.74
CA ALA A 101 15.86 -6.42 -6.11
C ALA A 101 15.94 -4.94 -6.52
N THR A 102 15.55 -3.99 -5.66
CA THR A 102 15.69 -2.54 -5.93
C THR A 102 17.14 -2.16 -6.16
N PHE A 103 18.03 -2.54 -5.25
CA PHE A 103 19.46 -2.29 -5.37
C PHE A 103 20.04 -2.91 -6.65
N THR A 104 19.62 -4.14 -6.96
CA THR A 104 20.06 -4.86 -8.17
C THR A 104 19.64 -4.13 -9.45
N ILE A 105 18.46 -3.50 -9.50
CA ILE A 105 18.04 -2.67 -10.65
C ILE A 105 19.06 -1.56 -10.93
N GLY A 106 19.59 -0.92 -9.89
CA GLY A 106 20.65 0.09 -10.01
C GLY A 106 21.96 -0.45 -10.61
N LEU A 107 22.20 -1.77 -10.53
CA LEU A 107 23.38 -2.45 -11.05
C LEU A 107 23.16 -3.08 -12.43
N LEU A 108 21.93 -3.14 -12.94
CA LEU A 108 21.66 -3.85 -14.20
C LEU A 108 22.37 -3.21 -15.40
N PRO A 109 23.02 -4.00 -16.28
CA PRO A 109 23.53 -3.46 -17.54
C PRO A 109 22.38 -3.05 -18.46
N THR A 110 22.63 -2.09 -19.36
CA THR A 110 21.65 -1.64 -20.35
C THR A 110 21.55 -2.62 -21.52
N TYR A 111 20.54 -2.44 -22.37
CA TYR A 111 20.35 -3.26 -23.57
C TYR A 111 21.57 -3.21 -24.50
N GLU A 112 22.24 -2.07 -24.61
CA GLU A 112 23.47 -1.95 -25.42
C GLU A 112 24.59 -2.89 -24.94
N MET A 113 24.62 -3.22 -23.65
CA MET A 113 25.68 -4.05 -23.07
C MET A 113 25.39 -5.55 -23.15
N ILE A 114 24.13 -5.96 -22.92
CA ILE A 114 23.75 -7.38 -22.77
C ILE A 114 22.52 -7.80 -23.60
N GLY A 115 22.03 -6.93 -24.46
CA GLY A 115 20.88 -7.18 -25.33
C GLY A 115 19.60 -7.48 -24.54
N VAL A 116 18.83 -8.47 -25.03
CA VAL A 116 17.52 -8.86 -24.49
C VAL A 116 17.54 -9.29 -23.01
N TRP A 117 18.71 -9.65 -22.47
CA TRP A 117 18.83 -9.99 -21.06
C TRP A 117 18.59 -8.80 -20.14
N ALA A 118 18.86 -7.56 -20.57
CA ALA A 118 18.61 -6.37 -19.77
C ALA A 118 17.14 -6.23 -19.36
N PRO A 119 16.16 -6.19 -20.31
CA PRO A 119 14.74 -6.11 -19.95
C PRO A 119 14.23 -7.37 -19.24
N ILE A 120 14.78 -8.56 -19.51
CA ILE A 120 14.41 -9.79 -18.79
C ILE A 120 14.80 -9.69 -17.30
N LEU A 121 16.04 -9.31 -16.99
CA LEU A 121 16.51 -9.15 -15.61
C LEU A 121 15.73 -8.04 -14.90
N LEU A 122 15.45 -6.93 -15.57
CA LEU A 122 14.60 -5.86 -15.05
C LEU A 122 13.20 -6.39 -14.67
N THR A 123 12.63 -7.24 -15.53
CA THR A 123 11.32 -7.88 -15.30
C THR A 123 11.36 -8.86 -14.13
N ILE A 124 12.43 -9.65 -14.01
CA ILE A 124 12.63 -10.57 -12.87
C ILE A 124 12.71 -9.78 -11.56
N CYS A 125 13.50 -8.72 -11.50
CA CYS A 125 13.57 -7.85 -10.33
C CYS A 125 12.19 -7.29 -9.97
N ARG A 126 11.43 -6.81 -10.95
CA ARG A 126 10.04 -6.33 -10.78
C ARG A 126 9.10 -7.40 -10.25
N PHE A 127 9.18 -8.61 -10.79
CA PHE A 127 8.37 -9.74 -10.33
C PHE A 127 8.69 -10.07 -8.86
N LEU A 128 9.96 -10.18 -8.51
CA LEU A 128 10.41 -10.45 -7.13
C LEU A 128 9.98 -9.35 -6.15
N GLN A 129 10.08 -8.07 -6.55
CA GLN A 129 9.56 -6.95 -5.76
C GLN A 129 8.05 -7.10 -5.54
N GLY A 130 7.29 -7.42 -6.59
CA GLY A 130 5.86 -7.66 -6.50
C GLY A 130 5.49 -8.78 -5.54
N VAL A 131 6.16 -9.93 -5.63
CA VAL A 131 5.97 -11.06 -4.70
C VAL A 131 6.31 -10.65 -3.26
N ALA A 132 7.43 -9.98 -3.03
CA ALA A 132 7.81 -9.52 -1.69
C ALA A 132 6.76 -8.57 -1.09
N LEU A 133 6.26 -7.66 -1.92
CA LEU A 133 5.31 -6.63 -1.50
C LEU A 133 3.94 -7.18 -1.14
N GLY A 134 3.49 -8.23 -1.83
CA GLY A 134 2.20 -8.85 -1.60
C GLY A 134 1.94 -9.32 -0.17
N GLY A 135 2.99 -9.60 0.60
CA GLY A 135 2.89 -9.92 2.02
C GLY A 135 3.56 -8.92 2.95
N GLU A 136 4.24 -7.89 2.44
CA GLU A 136 4.96 -6.94 3.28
C GLU A 136 3.98 -6.16 4.16
N TRP A 137 2.99 -5.52 3.54
CA TRP A 137 2.02 -4.67 4.23
C TRP A 137 1.25 -5.43 5.31
N GLY A 138 0.73 -6.61 4.97
CA GLY A 138 -0.03 -7.46 5.89
C GLY A 138 0.77 -7.87 7.13
N GLY A 139 2.07 -8.15 6.98
CA GLY A 139 2.94 -8.46 8.11
C GLY A 139 3.28 -7.22 8.93
N ALA A 140 3.55 -6.08 8.28
CA ALA A 140 3.98 -4.84 8.92
C ALA A 140 2.86 -4.27 9.81
N VAL A 141 1.62 -4.22 9.29
CA VAL A 141 0.47 -3.78 10.07
C VAL A 141 0.18 -4.72 11.23
N LEU A 142 0.32 -6.05 11.04
CA LEU A 142 0.10 -7.04 12.07
C LEU A 142 1.12 -6.90 13.21
N MET A 143 2.41 -6.75 12.88
CA MET A 143 3.45 -6.48 13.88
C MET A 143 3.16 -5.22 14.68
N ALA A 144 2.81 -4.12 14.02
CA ALA A 144 2.54 -2.85 14.69
C ALA A 144 1.32 -2.95 15.62
N VAL A 145 0.24 -3.60 15.16
CA VAL A 145 -1.03 -3.71 15.89
C VAL A 145 -0.95 -4.73 17.04
N GLU A 146 -0.30 -5.89 16.85
CA GLU A 146 -0.20 -6.93 17.88
C GLU A 146 0.75 -6.54 19.03
N TYR A 147 1.74 -5.67 18.77
CA TYR A 147 2.57 -5.08 19.81
C TYR A 147 1.93 -3.87 20.50
N ALA A 148 0.95 -3.22 19.87
CA ALA A 148 0.37 -2.01 20.39
C ALA A 148 -0.45 -2.27 21.67
N PRO A 149 -0.45 -1.32 22.62
CA PRO A 149 -1.42 -1.34 23.72
C PRO A 149 -2.85 -1.45 23.17
N PRO A 150 -3.76 -2.22 23.80
CA PRO A 150 -5.11 -2.45 23.26
C PRO A 150 -5.86 -1.16 22.89
N GLN A 151 -5.70 -0.10 23.68
CA GLN A 151 -6.36 1.20 23.49
C GLN A 151 -5.68 2.11 22.45
N ARG A 152 -4.61 1.66 21.78
CA ARG A 152 -3.84 2.46 20.80
C ARG A 152 -3.56 1.70 19.49
N ARG A 153 -4.20 0.56 19.27
CA ARG A 153 -3.99 -0.28 18.08
C ARG A 153 -4.23 0.47 16.76
N GLY A 154 -5.23 1.35 16.73
CA GLY A 154 -5.55 2.17 15.57
C GLY A 154 -4.47 3.19 15.26
N LEU A 155 -4.02 3.94 16.28
CA LEU A 155 -2.93 4.90 16.11
C LEU A 155 -1.64 4.20 15.61
N PHE A 156 -1.28 3.06 16.21
CA PHE A 156 -0.07 2.32 15.83
C PHE A 156 -0.15 1.75 14.42
N GLY A 157 -1.33 1.28 14.02
CA GLY A 157 -1.61 0.92 12.64
C GLY A 157 -1.48 2.10 11.67
N GLY A 158 -2.06 3.25 12.03
CA GLY A 158 -1.98 4.48 11.24
C GLY A 158 -0.54 5.00 11.06
N VAL A 159 0.33 4.82 12.05
CA VAL A 159 1.77 5.16 11.93
C VAL A 159 2.44 4.38 10.78
N VAL A 160 2.07 3.11 10.57
CA VAL A 160 2.59 2.34 9.43
C VAL A 160 2.18 2.98 8.09
N GLN A 161 0.93 3.43 8.00
CA GLN A 161 0.36 4.02 6.79
C GLN A 161 1.00 5.37 6.43
N VAL A 162 1.47 6.14 7.41
CA VAL A 162 2.26 7.37 7.17
C VAL A 162 3.54 7.06 6.40
N GLY A 163 4.09 5.85 6.57
CA GLY A 163 5.27 5.40 5.84
C GLY A 163 5.09 5.47 4.32
N ALA A 164 3.88 5.23 3.82
CA ALA A 164 3.59 5.31 2.40
C ALA A 164 3.88 6.69 1.81
N ALA A 165 3.34 7.74 2.44
CA ALA A 165 3.54 9.12 2.00
C ALA A 165 5.02 9.55 2.10
N ALA A 166 5.69 9.17 3.18
CA ALA A 166 7.11 9.46 3.37
C ALA A 166 7.99 8.75 2.32
N GLY A 167 7.66 7.53 1.93
CA GLY A 167 8.35 6.78 0.87
C GLY A 167 8.27 7.48 -0.48
N VAL A 168 7.06 7.91 -0.88
CA VAL A 168 6.85 8.66 -2.13
C VAL A 168 7.63 9.98 -2.12
N ALA A 169 7.56 10.73 -1.02
CA ALA A 169 8.29 11.99 -0.88
C ALA A 169 9.80 11.78 -1.00
N LEU A 170 10.35 10.75 -0.37
CA LEU A 170 11.76 10.42 -0.42
C LEU A 170 12.20 10.00 -1.84
N ALA A 171 11.41 9.18 -2.54
CA ALA A 171 11.71 8.79 -3.93
C ALA A 171 11.75 10.00 -4.84
N THR A 172 10.78 10.89 -4.69
CA THR A 172 10.69 12.14 -5.45
C THR A 172 11.89 13.04 -5.16
N ALA A 173 12.24 13.25 -3.89
CA ALA A 173 13.34 14.12 -3.49
C ALA A 173 14.70 13.62 -4.01
N VAL A 174 14.98 12.32 -3.90
CA VAL A 174 16.24 11.73 -4.39
C VAL A 174 16.33 11.82 -5.90
N LEU A 175 15.25 11.49 -6.62
CA LEU A 175 15.22 11.57 -8.08
C LEU A 175 15.34 13.01 -8.58
N PHE A 176 14.59 13.94 -7.98
CA PHE A 176 14.67 15.37 -8.29
C PHE A 176 16.09 15.90 -8.09
N SER A 177 16.74 15.54 -6.97
CA SER A 177 18.12 15.94 -6.72
C SER A 177 19.06 15.44 -7.81
N CYS A 178 18.92 14.18 -8.24
CA CYS A 178 19.70 13.64 -9.34
C CYS A 178 19.44 14.41 -10.66
N SER A 179 18.19 14.70 -11.00
CA SER A 179 17.85 15.42 -12.23
C SER A 179 18.22 16.91 -12.19
N TYR A 180 18.28 17.53 -11.02
CA TYR A 180 18.64 18.94 -10.86
C TYR A 180 20.15 19.18 -10.94
N PHE A 181 20.95 18.29 -10.33
CA PHE A 181 22.41 18.44 -10.27
C PHE A 181 23.15 17.79 -11.45
N LEU A 182 22.51 16.91 -12.21
CA LEU A 182 23.13 16.21 -13.35
C LEU A 182 22.61 16.76 -14.67
N THR A 183 23.49 16.82 -15.66
CA THR A 183 23.09 17.05 -17.05
C THR A 183 22.29 15.86 -17.59
N GLN A 184 21.52 16.06 -18.66
CA GLN A 184 20.73 14.98 -19.29
C GLN A 184 21.62 13.79 -19.69
N GLU A 185 22.81 14.04 -20.22
CA GLU A 185 23.75 12.99 -20.63
C GLU A 185 24.29 12.19 -19.42
N GLN A 186 24.63 12.89 -18.33
CA GLN A 186 25.04 12.24 -17.07
C GLN A 186 23.90 11.44 -16.46
N PHE A 187 22.67 11.96 -16.51
CA PHE A 187 21.51 11.26 -16.00
C PHE A 187 21.22 9.96 -16.76
N MET A 188 21.29 10.01 -18.10
CA MET A 188 21.10 8.85 -18.98
C MET A 188 22.20 7.79 -18.82
N SER A 189 23.45 8.21 -18.64
CA SER A 189 24.58 7.29 -18.52
C SER A 189 24.61 6.57 -17.16
N TRP A 190 24.49 7.30 -16.05
CA TRP A 190 24.60 6.71 -14.71
C TRP A 190 23.69 7.32 -13.64
N GLY A 191 23.23 8.56 -13.80
CA GLY A 191 22.48 9.27 -12.76
C GLY A 191 21.17 8.57 -12.35
N TRP A 192 20.49 7.92 -13.30
CA TRP A 192 19.28 7.13 -13.01
C TRP A 192 19.51 5.95 -12.04
N ARG A 193 20.76 5.47 -11.92
CA ARG A 193 21.12 4.34 -11.04
C ARG A 193 21.19 4.75 -9.57
N VAL A 194 21.57 6.00 -9.30
CA VAL A 194 21.86 6.51 -7.95
C VAL A 194 20.71 6.28 -6.97
N PRO A 195 19.44 6.62 -7.30
CA PRO A 195 18.33 6.40 -6.37
C PRO A 195 18.17 4.91 -6.00
N PHE A 196 18.33 3.99 -6.97
CA PHE A 196 18.25 2.56 -6.70
C PHE A 196 19.39 2.07 -5.80
N LEU A 197 20.61 2.58 -6.01
CA LEU A 197 21.75 2.19 -5.18
C LEU A 197 21.64 2.71 -3.74
N VAL A 198 21.14 3.95 -3.57
CA VAL A 198 20.91 4.55 -2.25
C VAL A 198 19.87 3.78 -1.43
N SER A 199 18.96 3.03 -2.07
CA SER A 199 18.01 2.15 -1.38
C SER A 199 18.67 1.14 -0.43
N ILE A 200 19.97 0.82 -0.62
CA ILE A 200 20.72 -0.05 0.29
C ILE A 200 20.77 0.49 1.72
N VAL A 201 20.76 1.82 1.91
CA VAL A 201 20.75 2.45 3.23
C VAL A 201 19.40 2.21 3.92
N MET A 202 18.31 2.31 3.15
CA MET A 202 16.96 2.01 3.63
C MET A 202 16.80 0.52 3.94
N LEU A 203 17.32 -0.36 3.08
CA LEU A 203 17.35 -1.80 3.32
C LEU A 203 18.13 -2.14 4.58
N ALA A 204 19.36 -1.63 4.71
CA ALA A 204 20.23 -1.90 5.85
C ALA A 204 19.62 -1.40 7.16
N SER A 205 19.08 -0.18 7.18
CA SER A 205 18.41 0.37 8.36
C SER A 205 17.13 -0.39 8.71
N GLY A 206 16.29 -0.72 7.72
CA GLY A 206 15.09 -1.53 7.91
C GLY A 206 15.40 -2.93 8.45
N LEU A 207 16.40 -3.61 7.89
CA LEU A 207 16.87 -4.92 8.36
C LEU A 207 17.44 -4.84 9.78
N TYR A 208 18.31 -3.86 10.05
CA TYR A 208 18.88 -3.66 11.38
C TYR A 208 17.79 -3.50 12.44
N ILE A 209 16.74 -2.74 12.15
CA ILE A 209 15.64 -2.56 13.08
C ILE A 209 14.82 -3.85 13.21
N ARG A 210 14.47 -4.51 12.10
CA ARG A 210 13.69 -5.78 12.11
C ARG A 210 14.40 -6.92 12.83
N LEU A 211 15.72 -7.02 12.69
CA LEU A 211 16.54 -8.02 13.40
C LEU A 211 16.44 -7.85 14.92
N LYS A 212 16.30 -6.61 15.40
CA LYS A 212 16.18 -6.27 16.82
C LYS A 212 14.75 -6.32 17.38
N VAL A 213 13.74 -6.54 16.53
CA VAL A 213 12.36 -6.79 16.96
C VAL A 213 12.20 -8.28 17.29
N THR A 214 11.35 -8.64 18.25
CA THR A 214 11.03 -10.04 18.56
C THR A 214 9.75 -10.48 17.86
N GLU A 215 9.43 -11.76 17.89
CA GLU A 215 8.17 -12.27 17.33
C GLU A 215 6.98 -11.81 18.17
N THR A 216 5.80 -11.63 17.55
CA THR A 216 4.65 -11.01 18.24
C THR A 216 4.20 -11.80 19.45
N PRO A 217 3.71 -11.14 20.52
CA PRO A 217 3.18 -11.83 21.70
C PRO A 217 2.09 -12.84 21.33
N ALA A 218 1.19 -12.49 20.41
CA ALA A 218 0.15 -13.38 19.92
C ALA A 218 0.72 -14.62 19.22
N PHE A 219 1.77 -14.49 18.40
CA PHE A 219 2.37 -15.67 17.75
C PHE A 219 3.05 -16.59 18.76
N LYS A 220 3.73 -15.99 19.75
CA LYS A 220 4.41 -16.76 20.80
C LYS A 220 3.41 -17.59 21.59
N GLN A 221 2.28 -16.99 21.95
CA GLN A 221 1.18 -17.70 22.62
C GLN A 221 0.63 -18.85 21.78
N LEU A 222 0.35 -18.62 20.48
CA LEU A 222 -0.09 -19.69 19.57
C LEU A 222 0.93 -20.83 19.46
N ARG A 223 2.22 -20.49 19.41
CA ARG A 223 3.31 -21.47 19.33
C ARG A 223 3.44 -22.29 20.61
N GLU A 224 3.35 -21.65 21.76
CA GLU A 224 3.40 -22.29 23.08
C GLU A 224 2.17 -23.17 23.34
N ALA A 225 1.00 -22.76 22.85
CA ALA A 225 -0.25 -23.52 22.94
C ALA A 225 -0.35 -24.66 21.92
N GLY A 226 0.55 -24.73 20.92
CA GLY A 226 0.49 -25.73 19.85
C GLY A 226 -0.64 -25.50 18.83
N GLU A 227 -1.15 -24.27 18.74
CA GLU A 227 -2.29 -23.87 17.89
C GLU A 227 -1.85 -23.35 16.50
N ILE A 228 -0.60 -23.59 16.10
CA ILE A 228 -0.12 -23.21 14.76
C ILE A 228 -0.75 -24.12 13.70
N VAL A 229 -1.50 -23.48 12.79
CA VAL A 229 -2.12 -24.16 11.65
C VAL A 229 -1.08 -24.60 10.62
N LYS A 230 -1.20 -25.85 10.14
CA LYS A 230 -0.26 -26.41 9.14
C LYS A 230 -0.42 -25.81 7.74
N PHE A 231 -1.65 -25.52 7.32
CA PHE A 231 -1.95 -24.94 6.00
C PHE A 231 -2.86 -23.70 6.08
N PRO A 232 -2.37 -22.55 6.60
CA PRO A 232 -3.20 -21.36 6.84
C PRO A 232 -3.98 -20.87 5.62
N VAL A 233 -3.36 -20.86 4.43
CA VAL A 233 -4.03 -20.49 3.16
C VAL A 233 -5.23 -21.37 2.85
N VAL A 234 -5.08 -22.69 3.00
CA VAL A 234 -6.17 -23.63 2.72
C VAL A 234 -7.29 -23.44 3.75
N ASP A 235 -6.93 -23.25 5.01
CA ASP A 235 -7.90 -23.11 6.09
C ASP A 235 -8.67 -21.79 6.02
N VAL A 236 -8.00 -20.68 5.67
CA VAL A 236 -8.64 -19.39 5.40
C VAL A 236 -9.61 -19.49 4.23
N ILE A 237 -9.21 -20.11 3.12
CA ILE A 237 -10.07 -20.22 1.94
C ILE A 237 -11.26 -21.16 2.22
N LYS A 238 -11.08 -22.22 3.01
CA LYS A 238 -12.17 -23.16 3.30
C LYS A 238 -13.15 -22.62 4.35
N HIS A 239 -12.64 -22.03 5.43
CA HIS A 239 -13.44 -21.69 6.61
C HIS A 239 -13.74 -20.20 6.75
N HIS A 240 -12.98 -19.33 6.08
CA HIS A 240 -13.05 -17.86 6.22
C HIS A 240 -13.11 -17.11 4.88
N TYR A 241 -13.59 -17.75 3.80
CA TYR A 241 -13.69 -17.09 2.48
C TYR A 241 -14.61 -15.86 2.49
N LYS A 242 -15.62 -15.84 3.37
CA LYS A 242 -16.52 -14.68 3.53
C LYS A 242 -15.76 -13.48 4.07
N GLU A 243 -14.91 -13.68 5.06
CA GLU A 243 -14.05 -12.63 5.61
C GLU A 243 -13.05 -12.12 4.56
N ILE A 244 -12.49 -12.99 3.71
CA ILE A 244 -11.63 -12.56 2.58
C ILE A 244 -12.42 -11.66 1.63
N TYR A 245 -13.62 -12.10 1.21
CA TYR A 245 -14.47 -11.33 0.30
C TYR A 245 -14.87 -9.98 0.89
N HIS A 246 -15.29 -9.95 2.16
CA HIS A 246 -15.64 -8.70 2.82
C HIS A 246 -14.43 -7.78 3.01
N THR A 247 -13.24 -8.33 3.28
CA THR A 247 -11.99 -7.57 3.31
C THR A 247 -11.73 -6.90 1.95
N ALA A 248 -11.84 -7.67 0.87
CA ALA A 248 -11.64 -7.16 -0.49
C ALA A 248 -12.67 -6.08 -0.85
N ALA A 249 -13.96 -6.31 -0.57
CA ALA A 249 -15.02 -5.33 -0.82
C ALA A 249 -14.83 -4.03 -0.02
N ILE A 250 -14.45 -4.15 1.27
CA ILE A 250 -14.15 -3.00 2.12
C ILE A 250 -12.96 -2.23 1.56
N TYR A 251 -11.87 -2.91 1.19
CA TYR A 251 -10.68 -2.28 0.61
C TYR A 251 -10.99 -1.60 -0.73
N LEU A 252 -11.83 -2.24 -1.54
CA LEU A 252 -12.25 -1.75 -2.85
C LEU A 252 -12.96 -0.39 -2.74
N GLY A 253 -13.99 -0.32 -1.89
CA GLY A 253 -14.80 0.90 -1.72
C GLY A 253 -14.17 1.97 -0.83
N SER A 254 -13.24 1.61 0.06
CA SER A 254 -12.62 2.59 0.98
C SER A 254 -11.40 3.26 0.41
N ILE A 255 -10.62 2.54 -0.39
CA ILE A 255 -9.31 2.99 -0.87
C ILE A 255 -9.23 2.87 -2.37
N THR A 256 -9.40 1.67 -2.90
CA THR A 256 -9.02 1.37 -4.29
C THR A 256 -9.77 2.26 -5.29
N VAL A 257 -11.10 2.18 -5.35
CA VAL A 257 -11.89 2.95 -6.32
C VAL A 257 -11.74 4.46 -6.07
N PRO A 258 -11.93 5.01 -4.85
CA PRO A 258 -11.75 6.44 -4.59
C PRO A 258 -10.35 6.96 -4.93
N PHE A 259 -9.30 6.20 -4.56
CA PHE A 259 -7.90 6.59 -4.78
C PHE A 259 -7.59 6.73 -6.27
N TYR A 260 -7.91 5.71 -7.07
CA TYR A 260 -7.62 5.75 -8.51
C TYR A 260 -8.50 6.77 -9.25
N THR A 261 -9.73 7.00 -8.79
CA THR A 261 -10.59 8.07 -9.32
C THR A 261 -9.99 9.46 -9.07
N VAL A 262 -9.51 9.74 -7.85
CA VAL A 262 -8.96 11.07 -7.48
C VAL A 262 -7.54 11.28 -8.01
N TRP A 263 -6.64 10.32 -7.82
CA TRP A 263 -5.21 10.56 -8.03
C TRP A 263 -4.72 10.19 -9.42
N VAL A 264 -5.54 9.50 -10.22
CA VAL A 264 -5.18 9.13 -11.59
C VAL A 264 -6.19 9.72 -12.57
N PHE A 265 -7.46 9.32 -12.45
CA PHE A 265 -8.46 9.73 -13.44
C PHE A 265 -8.79 11.23 -13.40
N LEU A 266 -9.00 11.83 -12.21
CA LEU A 266 -9.32 13.26 -12.11
C LEU A 266 -8.21 14.15 -12.68
N ILE A 267 -6.93 13.77 -12.53
CA ILE A 267 -5.81 14.51 -13.13
C ILE A 267 -5.87 14.45 -14.66
N TYR A 268 -6.12 13.26 -15.21
CA TYR A 268 -6.35 13.09 -16.65
C TYR A 268 -7.55 13.92 -17.12
N TYR A 269 -8.67 13.87 -16.40
CA TYR A 269 -9.88 14.61 -16.74
C TYR A 269 -9.64 16.13 -16.73
N ALA A 270 -9.02 16.64 -15.67
CA ALA A 270 -8.76 18.06 -15.52
C ALA A 270 -7.78 18.61 -16.57
N THR A 271 -6.74 17.85 -16.93
CA THR A 271 -5.74 18.30 -17.92
C THR A 271 -6.18 18.04 -19.37
N GLY A 272 -6.72 16.86 -19.65
CA GLY A 272 -7.04 16.41 -21.00
C GLY A 272 -8.40 16.88 -21.50
N VAL A 273 -9.40 17.00 -20.62
CA VAL A 273 -10.79 17.34 -20.99
C VAL A 273 -11.14 18.76 -20.57
N LEU A 274 -10.79 19.16 -19.34
CA LEU A 274 -11.06 20.52 -18.86
C LEU A 274 -9.96 21.52 -19.20
N HIS A 275 -8.86 21.05 -19.82
CA HIS A 275 -7.73 21.87 -20.28
C HIS A 275 -7.10 22.76 -19.18
N LEU A 276 -7.13 22.31 -17.93
CA LEU A 276 -6.52 23.00 -16.79
C LEU A 276 -5.01 22.79 -16.75
N ASP A 277 -4.31 23.79 -16.21
CA ASP A 277 -2.87 23.74 -16.04
C ASP A 277 -2.45 22.60 -15.10
N ARG A 278 -1.58 21.72 -15.61
CA ARG A 278 -1.10 20.54 -14.90
C ARG A 278 -0.32 20.91 -13.63
N SER A 279 0.42 22.01 -13.62
CA SER A 279 1.30 22.38 -12.50
C SER A 279 0.47 22.69 -11.26
N TRP A 280 -0.61 23.44 -11.42
CA TRP A 280 -1.54 23.76 -10.34
C TRP A 280 -2.29 22.54 -9.80
N LEU A 281 -2.60 21.56 -10.65
CA LEU A 281 -3.22 20.30 -10.22
C LEU A 281 -2.25 19.48 -9.38
N LEU A 282 -0.99 19.35 -9.82
CA LEU A 282 0.06 18.64 -9.09
C LEU A 282 0.38 19.32 -7.75
N LEU A 283 0.33 20.66 -7.69
CA LEU A 283 0.46 21.39 -6.43
C LEU A 283 -0.65 21.00 -5.44
N GLY A 284 -1.90 20.92 -5.91
CA GLY A 284 -3.02 20.44 -5.10
C GLY A 284 -2.80 19.03 -4.56
N VAL A 285 -2.26 18.13 -5.40
CA VAL A 285 -1.90 16.76 -5.00
C VAL A 285 -0.92 16.78 -3.83
N VAL A 286 0.13 17.60 -3.89
CA VAL A 286 1.13 17.70 -2.82
C VAL A 286 0.49 18.23 -1.52
N ILE A 287 -0.24 19.35 -1.60
CA ILE A 287 -0.86 19.99 -0.43
C ILE A 287 -1.85 19.06 0.26
N ILE A 288 -2.73 18.43 -0.51
CA ILE A 288 -3.79 17.57 0.02
C ILE A 288 -3.20 16.29 0.63
N ASN A 289 -2.26 15.62 -0.04
CA ASN A 289 -1.61 14.43 0.52
C ASN A 289 -0.86 14.77 1.82
N PHE A 290 -0.20 15.92 1.88
CA PHE A 290 0.48 16.37 3.10
C PHE A 290 -0.51 16.62 4.25
N ALA A 291 -1.62 17.29 3.97
CA ALA A 291 -2.67 17.53 4.96
C ALA A 291 -3.29 16.22 5.46
N LEU A 292 -3.57 15.27 4.55
CA LEU A 292 -4.21 14.00 4.89
C LEU A 292 -3.30 13.03 5.64
N LEU A 293 -1.97 13.22 5.61
CA LEU A 293 -1.02 12.47 6.46
C LEU A 293 -1.40 12.59 7.94
N PHE A 294 -1.76 13.80 8.39
CA PHE A 294 -2.27 14.02 9.75
C PHE A 294 -3.66 13.40 9.94
N GLY A 295 -4.48 13.39 8.89
CA GLY A 295 -5.77 12.71 8.86
C GLY A 295 -5.68 11.21 9.14
N ILE A 296 -4.67 10.51 8.61
CA ILE A 296 -4.41 9.08 8.89
C ILE A 296 -4.19 8.85 10.39
N LEU A 297 -3.30 9.64 11.00
CA LEU A 297 -2.98 9.51 12.43
C LEU A 297 -4.19 9.85 13.30
N PHE A 298 -4.89 10.92 12.96
CA PHE A 298 -6.12 11.33 13.63
C PHE A 298 -7.18 10.23 13.56
N ALA A 299 -7.39 9.61 12.39
CA ALA A 299 -8.37 8.56 12.24
C ALA A 299 -7.98 7.26 12.96
N GLY A 300 -6.69 6.91 12.96
CA GLY A 300 -6.16 5.81 13.76
C GLY A 300 -6.52 6.01 15.24
N TRP A 301 -6.21 7.18 15.79
CA TRP A 301 -6.57 7.55 17.17
C TRP A 301 -8.09 7.62 17.40
N LEU A 302 -8.85 8.21 16.48
CA LEU A 302 -10.31 8.34 16.60
C LEU A 302 -10.95 6.95 16.66
N SER A 303 -10.47 6.03 15.82
CA SER A 303 -10.96 4.66 15.81
C SER A 303 -10.65 3.88 17.09
N ASP A 304 -9.63 4.29 17.86
CA ASP A 304 -9.37 3.76 19.21
C ASP A 304 -10.40 4.27 20.23
N LYS A 305 -10.96 5.47 20.02
CA LYS A 305 -11.94 6.11 20.93
C LYS A 305 -13.39 5.71 20.64
N VAL A 306 -13.80 5.83 19.37
CA VAL A 306 -15.20 5.57 18.97
C VAL A 306 -15.41 4.15 18.46
N GLY A 307 -14.32 3.41 18.22
CA GLY A 307 -14.31 2.09 17.60
C GLY A 307 -14.06 2.13 16.09
N ARG A 308 -13.65 0.98 15.54
CA ARG A 308 -13.33 0.84 14.11
C ARG A 308 -14.56 1.01 13.21
N LYS A 309 -15.66 0.33 13.56
CA LYS A 309 -16.87 0.25 12.72
C LYS A 309 -17.48 1.63 12.44
N PRO A 310 -17.69 2.53 13.43
CA PRO A 310 -18.27 3.85 13.16
C PRO A 310 -17.45 4.69 12.18
N VAL A 311 -16.11 4.61 12.23
CA VAL A 311 -15.23 5.31 11.28
C VAL A 311 -15.45 4.83 9.85
N PHE A 312 -15.54 3.51 9.64
CA PHE A 312 -15.84 2.94 8.32
C PHE A 312 -17.28 3.23 7.86
N TYR A 313 -18.28 3.15 8.76
CA TYR A 313 -19.66 3.51 8.42
C TYR A 313 -19.77 4.95 7.95
N ALA A 314 -19.19 5.90 8.70
CA ALA A 314 -19.17 7.30 8.34
C ALA A 314 -18.45 7.52 7.00
N GLY A 315 -17.27 6.91 6.82
CA GLY A 315 -16.50 7.02 5.57
C GLY A 315 -17.27 6.53 4.34
N PHE A 316 -17.91 5.36 4.41
CA PHE A 316 -18.68 4.83 3.28
C PHE A 316 -19.94 5.64 2.97
N VAL A 317 -20.66 6.11 3.99
CA VAL A 317 -21.83 6.97 3.79
C VAL A 317 -21.42 8.28 3.12
N VAL A 318 -20.32 8.89 3.56
CA VAL A 318 -19.78 10.12 2.96
C VAL A 318 -19.32 9.88 1.52
N ILE A 319 -18.56 8.82 1.24
CA ILE A 319 -18.13 8.50 -0.14
C ILE A 319 -19.34 8.27 -1.05
N ALA A 320 -20.34 7.51 -0.59
CA ALA A 320 -21.55 7.26 -1.38
C ALA A 320 -22.33 8.55 -1.66
N ALA A 321 -22.46 9.44 -0.66
CA ALA A 321 -23.14 10.72 -0.82
C ALA A 321 -22.38 11.69 -1.72
N LEU A 322 -21.03 11.68 -1.68
CA LEU A 322 -20.18 12.58 -2.45
C LEU A 322 -19.83 12.05 -3.85
N ALA A 323 -20.21 10.81 -4.19
CA ALA A 323 -19.87 10.18 -5.46
C ALA A 323 -20.27 10.99 -6.70
N PHE A 324 -21.48 11.58 -6.69
CA PHE A 324 -21.96 12.47 -7.77
C PHE A 324 -21.53 13.94 -7.59
N PRO A 325 -21.69 14.55 -6.40
CA PRO A 325 -21.21 15.91 -6.16
C PRO A 325 -19.74 16.12 -6.50
N PHE A 326 -18.90 15.08 -6.34
CA PHE A 326 -17.49 15.10 -6.71
C PHE A 326 -17.28 15.56 -8.16
N PHE A 327 -18.01 15.01 -9.13
CA PHE A 327 -17.87 15.40 -10.52
C PHE A 327 -18.61 16.70 -10.83
N TRP A 328 -19.74 16.99 -10.20
CA TRP A 328 -20.41 18.29 -10.36
C TRP A 328 -19.51 19.46 -9.97
N VAL A 329 -18.72 19.30 -8.90
CA VAL A 329 -17.71 20.28 -8.50
C VAL A 329 -16.54 20.29 -9.48
N ALA A 330 -16.05 19.13 -9.92
CA ALA A 330 -14.95 19.07 -10.89
C ALA A 330 -15.30 19.72 -12.24
N ASP A 331 -16.55 19.58 -12.70
CA ASP A 331 -17.06 20.12 -13.96
C ASP A 331 -17.15 21.66 -13.97
N LEU A 332 -16.99 22.32 -12.82
CA LEU A 332 -16.83 23.78 -12.75
C LEU A 332 -15.53 24.28 -13.43
N ALA A 333 -14.61 23.38 -13.77
CA ALA A 333 -13.43 23.66 -14.59
C ALA A 333 -12.56 24.82 -14.07
N GLU A 334 -12.36 24.91 -12.76
CA GLU A 334 -11.32 25.76 -12.16
C GLU A 334 -10.47 24.96 -11.18
N VAL A 335 -9.19 25.33 -11.06
CA VAL A 335 -8.21 24.66 -10.18
C VAL A 335 -8.72 24.49 -8.75
N LYS A 336 -9.30 25.55 -8.17
CA LYS A 336 -9.81 25.54 -6.79
C LYS A 336 -10.91 24.49 -6.57
N TRP A 337 -11.75 24.26 -7.58
CA TRP A 337 -12.81 23.26 -7.53
C TRP A 337 -12.27 21.86 -7.71
N ILE A 338 -11.24 21.67 -8.53
CA ILE A 338 -10.54 20.39 -8.61
C ILE A 338 -9.88 20.04 -7.27
N TRP A 339 -9.29 21.00 -6.57
CA TRP A 339 -8.73 20.77 -5.23
C TRP A 339 -9.81 20.39 -4.21
N LEU A 340 -10.98 21.04 -4.28
CA LEU A 340 -12.13 20.65 -3.45
C LEU A 340 -12.61 19.23 -3.80
N ALA A 341 -12.77 18.91 -5.09
CA ALA A 341 -13.15 17.57 -5.53
C ALA A 341 -12.15 16.51 -5.05
N MET A 342 -10.85 16.77 -5.14
CA MET A 342 -9.81 15.90 -4.58
C MET A 342 -10.06 15.62 -3.10
N LEU A 343 -10.35 16.64 -2.28
CA LEU A 343 -10.66 16.48 -0.85
C LEU A 343 -11.94 15.68 -0.58
N MET A 344 -12.99 15.87 -1.37
CA MET A 344 -14.31 15.25 -1.15
C MET A 344 -14.24 13.73 -1.06
N LEU A 345 -13.46 13.09 -1.93
CA LEU A 345 -13.29 11.63 -1.91
C LEU A 345 -12.03 11.19 -1.16
N SER A 346 -10.94 11.97 -1.19
CA SER A 346 -9.69 11.56 -0.54
C SER A 346 -9.77 11.66 0.99
N ALA A 347 -10.41 12.68 1.56
CA ALA A 347 -10.53 12.82 3.02
C ALA A 347 -11.20 11.62 3.70
N PRO A 348 -12.43 11.19 3.34
CA PRO A 348 -13.06 10.02 3.96
C PRO A 348 -12.26 8.73 3.70
N SER A 349 -11.64 8.58 2.53
CA SER A 349 -10.80 7.42 2.18
C SER A 349 -9.56 7.33 3.08
N TRP A 350 -8.86 8.45 3.29
CA TRP A 350 -7.65 8.51 4.12
C TRP A 350 -7.94 8.33 5.60
N LEU A 351 -9.10 8.79 6.09
CA LEU A 351 -9.54 8.50 7.45
C LEU A 351 -9.77 6.99 7.62
N MET A 352 -10.44 6.32 6.68
CA MET A 352 -10.57 4.86 6.72
C MET A 352 -9.22 4.15 6.59
N TRP A 353 -8.29 4.68 5.78
CA TRP A 353 -6.93 4.14 5.62
C TRP A 353 -6.17 4.06 6.95
N GLY A 354 -6.30 5.08 7.81
CA GLY A 354 -5.66 5.11 9.12
C GLY A 354 -6.24 4.10 10.12
N ALA A 355 -7.55 3.82 10.04
CA ALA A 355 -8.23 2.84 10.90
C ALA A 355 -8.14 1.39 10.38
N MET A 356 -7.81 1.21 9.10
CA MET A 356 -7.82 -0.08 8.41
C MET A 356 -6.90 -1.15 9.01
N PRO A 357 -5.63 -0.86 9.36
CA PRO A 357 -4.73 -1.84 9.95
C PRO A 357 -5.32 -2.58 11.15
N ALA A 358 -5.85 -1.83 12.13
CA ALA A 358 -6.44 -2.41 13.33
C ALA A 358 -7.75 -3.15 13.03
N PHE A 359 -8.61 -2.59 12.17
CA PHE A 359 -9.85 -3.24 11.75
C PHE A 359 -9.60 -4.60 11.11
N TYR A 360 -8.58 -4.73 10.25
CA TYR A 360 -8.25 -5.97 9.55
C TYR A 360 -7.59 -7.01 10.46
N CYS A 361 -6.73 -6.58 11.39
CA CYS A 361 -6.18 -7.49 12.40
C CYS A 361 -7.29 -8.08 13.30
N GLU A 362 -8.30 -7.29 13.64
CA GLU A 362 -9.43 -7.72 14.46
C GLU A 362 -10.44 -8.61 13.68
N LEU A 363 -10.41 -8.59 12.35
CA LEU A 363 -11.34 -9.31 11.49
C LEU A 363 -11.06 -10.83 11.45
N PHE A 364 -9.81 -11.25 11.49
CA PHE A 364 -9.40 -12.64 11.33
C PHE A 364 -8.96 -13.29 12.66
N PRO A 365 -9.10 -14.63 12.81
CA PRO A 365 -8.53 -15.36 13.94
C PRO A 365 -7.01 -15.25 13.97
N GLU A 366 -6.38 -15.19 15.15
CA GLU A 366 -4.95 -14.90 15.32
C GLU A 366 -4.01 -15.80 14.51
N GLN A 367 -4.39 -17.08 14.39
CA GLN A 367 -3.65 -18.12 13.67
C GLN A 367 -3.75 -18.01 12.14
N LEU A 368 -4.64 -17.15 11.62
CA LEU A 368 -4.94 -16.98 10.20
C LEU A 368 -4.88 -15.50 9.76
N ARG A 369 -4.50 -14.58 10.66
CA ARG A 369 -4.57 -13.14 10.44
C ARG A 369 -3.75 -12.69 9.25
N TYR A 370 -2.49 -13.13 9.17
CA TYR A 370 -1.59 -12.64 8.13
C TYR A 370 -2.09 -13.07 6.74
N THR A 371 -2.45 -14.35 6.61
CA THR A 371 -3.01 -14.93 5.39
C THR A 371 -4.30 -14.22 4.97
N GLY A 372 -5.26 -14.05 5.88
CA GLY A 372 -6.55 -13.42 5.59
C GLY A 372 -6.41 -11.98 5.11
N ILE A 373 -5.59 -11.18 5.81
CA ILE A 373 -5.34 -9.78 5.48
C ILE A 373 -4.69 -9.64 4.11
N SER A 374 -3.66 -10.45 3.84
CA SER A 374 -2.90 -10.36 2.58
C SER A 374 -3.77 -10.78 1.39
N LEU A 375 -4.50 -11.89 1.49
CA LEU A 375 -5.38 -12.33 0.39
C LEU A 375 -6.50 -11.33 0.11
N GLY A 376 -7.15 -10.83 1.16
CA GLY A 376 -8.27 -9.88 1.02
C GLY A 376 -7.84 -8.55 0.39
N SER A 377 -6.75 -7.95 0.87
CA SER A 377 -6.22 -6.68 0.35
C SER A 377 -5.69 -6.80 -1.08
N GLN A 378 -4.98 -7.91 -1.38
CA GLN A 378 -4.43 -8.11 -2.72
C GLN A 378 -5.51 -8.37 -3.78
N ALA A 379 -6.60 -9.06 -3.44
CA ALA A 379 -7.73 -9.25 -4.35
C ALA A 379 -8.35 -7.92 -4.81
N ALA A 380 -8.48 -6.95 -3.89
CA ALA A 380 -9.00 -5.63 -4.23
C ALA A 380 -8.01 -4.79 -5.05
N THR A 381 -6.70 -4.92 -4.79
CA THR A 381 -5.66 -4.16 -5.48
C THR A 381 -5.63 -4.42 -6.99
N ILE A 382 -5.91 -5.66 -7.43
CA ILE A 382 -6.00 -6.02 -8.86
C ILE A 382 -7.07 -5.18 -9.58
N ILE A 383 -8.22 -5.00 -8.93
CA ILE A 383 -9.34 -4.24 -9.50
C ILE A 383 -8.99 -2.75 -9.63
N GLY A 384 -8.12 -2.24 -8.74
CA GLY A 384 -7.69 -0.84 -8.77
C GLY A 384 -7.07 -0.39 -10.07
N GLY A 385 -6.23 -1.24 -10.68
CA GLY A 385 -5.62 -0.95 -11.97
C GLY A 385 -6.63 -0.81 -13.11
N LEU A 386 -7.84 -1.36 -12.96
CA LEU A 386 -8.90 -1.31 -13.97
C LEU A 386 -9.77 -0.04 -13.86
N VAL A 387 -9.73 0.67 -12.74
CA VAL A 387 -10.59 1.85 -12.50
C VAL A 387 -10.32 2.98 -13.50
N PRO A 388 -9.06 3.44 -13.71
CA PRO A 388 -8.79 4.48 -14.70
C PRO A 388 -9.07 4.02 -16.13
N LEU A 389 -8.85 2.74 -16.45
CA LEU A 389 -9.15 2.17 -17.76
C LEU A 389 -10.66 2.21 -18.06
N PHE A 390 -11.48 1.78 -17.10
CA PHE A 390 -12.93 1.88 -17.20
C PHE A 390 -13.36 3.34 -17.38
N ALA A 391 -12.85 4.24 -16.51
CA ALA A 391 -13.24 5.63 -16.50
C ALA A 391 -12.89 6.35 -17.82
N THR A 392 -11.71 6.11 -18.37
CA THR A 392 -11.30 6.68 -19.66
C THR A 392 -12.09 6.11 -20.84
N ALA A 393 -12.46 4.83 -20.80
CA ALA A 393 -13.23 4.20 -21.87
C ALA A 393 -14.70 4.67 -21.94
N VAL A 394 -15.35 4.89 -20.79
CA VAL A 394 -16.76 5.29 -20.75
C VAL A 394 -16.97 6.80 -20.90
N LEU A 395 -15.96 7.60 -20.58
CA LEU A 395 -16.06 9.07 -20.54
C LEU A 395 -16.53 9.69 -21.87
N PRO A 396 -16.00 9.33 -23.06
CA PRO A 396 -16.40 9.98 -24.32
C PRO A 396 -17.87 9.74 -24.70
N THR A 397 -18.43 8.60 -24.29
CA THR A 397 -19.78 8.18 -24.69
C THR A 397 -20.84 8.51 -23.63
N TYR A 398 -20.49 8.38 -22.35
CA TYR A 398 -21.44 8.44 -21.24
C TYR A 398 -21.14 9.56 -20.23
N GLY A 399 -20.05 10.31 -20.42
CA GLY A 399 -19.61 11.34 -19.48
C GLY A 399 -19.13 10.78 -18.14
N THR A 400 -19.24 11.58 -17.09
CA THR A 400 -18.72 11.28 -15.74
C THR A 400 -19.65 10.39 -14.90
N TRP A 401 -20.94 10.26 -15.29
CA TRP A 401 -21.96 9.50 -14.56
C TRP A 401 -21.56 8.05 -14.23
N PRO A 402 -21.05 7.23 -15.17
CA PRO A 402 -20.71 5.83 -14.86
C PRO A 402 -19.58 5.71 -13.83
N ILE A 403 -18.71 6.71 -13.75
CA ILE A 403 -17.57 6.74 -12.82
C ILE A 403 -18.07 7.10 -11.42
N SER A 404 -18.96 8.08 -11.31
CA SER A 404 -19.70 8.37 -10.08
C SER A 404 -20.47 7.15 -9.60
N ALA A 405 -21.16 6.44 -10.51
CA ALA A 405 -21.89 5.22 -10.20
C ALA A 405 -20.95 4.12 -9.70
N LEU A 406 -19.76 3.94 -10.30
CA LEU A 406 -18.75 3.00 -9.83
C LEU A 406 -18.30 3.32 -8.40
N VAL A 407 -18.03 4.60 -8.09
CA VAL A 407 -17.68 5.04 -6.73
C VAL A 407 -18.82 4.71 -5.75
N ALA A 408 -20.06 5.10 -6.09
CA ALA A 408 -21.23 4.87 -5.25
C ALA A 408 -21.51 3.38 -5.00
N VAL A 409 -21.46 2.55 -6.06
CA VAL A 409 -21.68 1.10 -5.98
C VAL A 409 -20.58 0.43 -5.16
N SER A 410 -19.31 0.83 -5.34
CA SER A 410 -18.20 0.28 -4.55
C SER A 410 -18.35 0.61 -3.06
N ALA A 411 -18.78 1.84 -2.73
CA ALA A 411 -19.05 2.25 -1.35
C ALA A 411 -20.26 1.52 -0.77
N ALA A 412 -21.34 1.33 -1.53
CA ALA A 412 -22.52 0.58 -1.11
C ALA A 412 -22.19 -0.91 -0.87
N LEU A 413 -21.40 -1.53 -1.75
CA LEU A 413 -20.92 -2.90 -1.58
C LEU A 413 -20.05 -3.06 -0.33
N ALA A 414 -19.17 -2.09 -0.08
CA ALA A 414 -18.31 -2.05 1.09
C ALA A 414 -19.11 -1.85 2.38
N LEU A 415 -20.12 -0.97 2.36
CA LEU A 415 -21.05 -0.74 3.46
C LEU A 415 -21.86 -2.00 3.79
N TRP A 416 -22.38 -2.68 2.75
CA TRP A 416 -23.05 -3.97 2.92
C TRP A 416 -22.12 -5.02 3.52
N SER A 417 -20.87 -5.11 3.05
CA SER A 417 -19.87 -6.03 3.59
C SER A 417 -19.55 -5.72 5.05
N LEU A 418 -19.42 -4.44 5.40
CA LEU A 418 -19.22 -3.99 6.77
C LEU A 418 -20.39 -4.40 7.67
N MET A 419 -21.64 -4.28 7.21
CA MET A 419 -22.83 -4.74 7.96
C MET A 419 -22.85 -6.25 8.19
N ARG A 420 -22.47 -7.05 7.18
CA ARG A 420 -22.35 -8.51 7.31
C ARG A 420 -21.26 -8.92 8.30
N VAL A 421 -20.07 -8.32 8.18
CA VAL A 421 -18.96 -8.52 9.12
C VAL A 421 -19.35 -8.08 10.54
N ALA A 422 -20.07 -6.95 10.67
CA ALA A 422 -20.48 -6.44 11.96
C ALA A 422 -21.59 -7.27 12.63
N SER A 423 -22.35 -8.06 11.86
CA SER A 423 -23.42 -8.94 12.36
C SER A 423 -22.96 -10.35 12.69
N ASP A 424 -21.82 -10.78 12.16
CA ASP A 424 -21.24 -12.09 12.44
C ASP A 424 -20.85 -12.24 13.92
N ARG A 425 -21.33 -13.30 14.59
CA ARG A 425 -21.09 -13.54 16.01
C ARG A 425 -19.62 -13.79 16.32
N ALA A 426 -18.92 -14.55 15.48
CA ALA A 426 -17.52 -14.88 15.69
C ALA A 426 -16.66 -13.62 15.56
N VAL A 427 -16.97 -12.76 14.60
CA VAL A 427 -16.29 -11.47 14.43
C VAL A 427 -16.62 -10.50 15.57
N ARG A 428 -17.88 -10.44 16.03
CA ARG A 428 -18.26 -9.63 17.21
C ARG A 428 -17.48 -10.02 18.46
N HIS A 429 -17.29 -11.33 18.67
CA HIS A 429 -16.51 -11.83 19.79
C HIS A 429 -15.04 -11.37 19.71
N ARG A 430 -14.42 -11.47 18.53
CA ARG A 430 -13.05 -10.98 18.30
C ARG A 430 -12.94 -9.47 18.55
N PHE A 431 -13.90 -8.67 18.07
CA PHE A 431 -13.94 -7.24 18.35
C PHE A 431 -14.10 -6.91 19.84
N ALA A 432 -14.86 -7.72 20.59
CA ALA A 432 -15.03 -7.55 22.02
C ALA A 432 -13.75 -7.88 22.78
N GLN A 433 -13.09 -9.00 22.44
CA GLN A 433 -11.81 -9.40 23.02
C GLN A 433 -10.69 -8.39 22.72
N ALA A 434 -10.71 -7.75 21.55
CA ALA A 434 -9.70 -6.77 21.17
C ALA A 434 -9.76 -5.45 21.97
N ARG A 435 -10.88 -5.18 22.67
CA ARG A 435 -11.09 -3.98 23.49
C ARG A 435 -10.71 -4.15 24.97
N VAL A 436 -10.53 -5.40 25.40
CA VAL A 436 -10.02 -5.78 26.73
C VAL A 436 -8.50 -5.78 26.65
#